data_AF-X0WCU3-F1
#
_entry.id   AF-X0WCU3-F1
#
_cell.length_a   1.000
_cell.length_b   1.000
_cell.length_c   1.000
_cell.angle_alpha   90.00
_cell.angle_beta   90.00
_cell.angle_gamma   90.00
#
_symmetry.space_group_name_H-M   'P 1'
#
loop_
_entity.id
_entity.type
_entity.pdbx_description
1 polymer ?
#
loop_
_entity_poly.entity_id
_entity_poly.type
_entity_poly.pdbx_seq_one_letter_code
_entity_poly.pdbx_strand_id
1 'polypeptide(L)'
;IVFEPHRQERLWKLRKDAGPLVHRKRGNKHPTEFMEDTSVESSKLREYISGLQKIAKRYDITMSFYGHAGDGVLHIRPNLDLSDPAEVEKMRSLANDVYSLVWSLGGSISGEHAEGLVRAAFVRKQCGDEFYELLCKIKNVFDPDGLLNPGKIINTDADVMVKNLRAEHKFLPERIKTDLLFGKDELRFELEQCYGCGLCLSRERDLRMCPVFRSLGEELGGARAKANILGFWMTGQLDEKDFESADFKKFLDLCVSCKACSL
;
A
#
# COMPACT_ATOMS: atom_id res chain seq x y z
N ILE A 1 -26.97 2.68 -19.17
CA ILE A 1 -26.81 1.30 -18.66
C ILE A 1 -26.28 0.46 -19.80
N VAL A 2 -25.24 -0.35 -19.58
CA VAL A 2 -24.63 -1.23 -20.61
C VAL A 2 -25.21 -2.63 -20.43
N PHE A 3 -25.71 -3.24 -21.51
CA PHE A 3 -26.48 -4.50 -21.44
C PHE A 3 -25.72 -5.69 -22.01
N GLU A 4 -24.74 -5.47 -22.88
CA GLU A 4 -23.97 -6.53 -23.53
C GLU A 4 -22.94 -7.13 -22.56
N PRO A 5 -22.94 -8.46 -22.30
CA PRO A 5 -22.09 -9.07 -21.28
C PRO A 5 -20.59 -8.76 -21.43
N HIS A 6 -20.04 -8.88 -22.65
CA HIS A 6 -18.63 -8.58 -22.91
C HIS A 6 -18.26 -7.11 -22.63
N ARG A 7 -19.19 -6.17 -22.81
CA ARG A 7 -18.97 -4.74 -22.49
C ARG A 7 -19.06 -4.50 -20.99
N GLN A 8 -19.97 -5.18 -20.30
CA GLN A 8 -20.04 -5.15 -18.83
C GLN A 8 -18.74 -5.69 -18.23
N GLU A 9 -18.26 -6.85 -18.68
CA GLU A 9 -16.97 -7.42 -18.25
C GLU A 9 -15.81 -6.44 -18.42
N ARG A 10 -15.73 -5.75 -19.56
CA ARG A 10 -14.69 -4.75 -19.80
C ARG A 10 -14.77 -3.56 -18.84
N LEU A 11 -15.97 -3.08 -18.52
CA LEU A 11 -16.16 -2.00 -17.53
C LEU A 11 -15.81 -2.45 -16.12
N TRP A 12 -16.21 -3.66 -15.73
CA TRP A 12 -15.82 -4.25 -14.45
C TRP A 12 -14.31 -4.42 -14.35
N LYS A 13 -13.66 -4.88 -15.43
CA LYS A 13 -12.21 -4.99 -15.48
C LYS A 13 -11.53 -3.62 -15.27
N LEU A 14 -12.01 -2.57 -15.93
CA LEU A 14 -11.50 -1.21 -15.74
C LEU A 14 -11.57 -0.77 -14.27
N ARG A 15 -12.69 -1.02 -13.60
CA ARG A 15 -12.85 -0.68 -12.17
C ARG A 15 -11.93 -1.53 -11.27
N LYS A 16 -11.77 -2.82 -11.55
CA LYS A 16 -10.87 -3.71 -10.80
C LYS A 16 -9.40 -3.34 -10.98
N ASP A 17 -9.03 -2.88 -12.18
CA ASP A 17 -7.66 -2.47 -12.51
C ASP A 17 -7.30 -1.06 -12.01
N ALA A 18 -8.23 -0.29 -11.43
CA ALA A 18 -8.00 1.11 -11.05
C ALA A 18 -6.76 1.28 -10.14
N GLY A 19 -6.63 0.47 -9.08
CA GLY A 19 -5.51 0.52 -8.13
C GLY A 19 -4.13 0.29 -8.78
N PRO A 20 -3.94 -0.79 -9.56
CA PRO A 20 -2.73 -1.00 -10.35
C PRO A 20 -2.48 0.08 -11.40
N LEU A 21 -3.52 0.57 -12.08
CA LEU A 21 -3.40 1.57 -13.14
C LEU A 21 -2.91 2.92 -12.61
N VAL A 22 -3.37 3.35 -11.42
CA VAL A 22 -2.89 4.62 -10.83
C VAL A 22 -1.40 4.58 -10.46
N HIS A 23 -0.87 3.39 -10.16
CA HIS A 23 0.54 3.21 -9.80
C HIS A 23 1.50 3.22 -10.99
N ARG A 24 1.02 2.95 -12.21
CA ARG A 24 1.85 2.82 -13.43
C ARG A 24 2.65 4.07 -13.80
N LYS A 25 2.31 5.24 -13.27
CA LYS A 25 3.04 6.48 -13.56
C LYS A 25 4.42 6.40 -12.88
N ARG A 26 5.48 6.48 -13.69
CA ARG A 26 6.86 6.57 -13.22
C ARG A 26 7.20 7.99 -12.78
N GLY A 27 8.01 8.12 -11.73
CA GLY A 27 8.46 9.38 -11.15
C GLY A 27 8.46 9.32 -9.63
N ASN A 28 9.15 10.25 -8.95
CA ASN A 28 9.31 10.18 -7.50
C ASN A 28 7.99 10.27 -6.71
N LYS A 29 6.99 10.97 -7.26
CA LYS A 29 5.68 11.09 -6.64
C LYS A 29 4.81 9.92 -7.05
N HIS A 30 4.41 9.12 -6.06
CA HIS A 30 3.56 7.96 -6.23
C HIS A 30 2.24 8.13 -5.47
N PRO A 31 1.14 7.52 -5.95
CA PRO A 31 -0.08 7.44 -5.15
C PRO A 31 0.18 6.62 -3.89
N THR A 32 0.03 7.21 -2.71
CA THR A 32 0.37 6.54 -1.44
C THR A 32 -0.90 6.12 -0.69
N GLU A 33 -0.88 4.93 -0.10
CA GLU A 33 -2.05 4.28 0.52
C GLU A 33 -1.98 4.28 2.06
N PHE A 34 -2.06 5.47 2.66
CA PHE A 34 -1.99 5.63 4.13
C PHE A 34 -3.22 6.25 4.78
N MET A 35 -4.08 6.91 3.98
CA MET A 35 -5.30 7.58 4.42
C MET A 35 -6.52 7.17 3.58
N GLU A 36 -6.44 5.98 2.98
CA GLU A 36 -7.50 5.42 2.14
C GLU A 36 -8.55 4.64 2.94
N ASP A 37 -9.50 4.02 2.25
CA ASP A 37 -10.50 3.13 2.84
C ASP A 37 -11.30 3.77 3.99
N THR A 38 -11.74 5.00 3.75
CA THR A 38 -12.56 5.73 4.73
C THR A 38 -14.01 5.65 4.32
N SER A 39 -14.91 5.59 5.30
CA SER A 39 -16.34 5.49 5.09
C SER A 39 -17.09 6.63 5.76
N VAL A 40 -18.11 7.13 5.07
CA VAL A 40 -19.10 8.07 5.61
C VAL A 40 -20.49 7.58 5.23
N GLU A 41 -21.54 8.13 5.83
CA GLU A 41 -22.89 7.87 5.33
C GLU A 41 -22.98 8.26 3.84
N SER A 42 -23.57 7.40 3.00
CA SER A 42 -23.59 7.60 1.53
C SER A 42 -24.26 8.91 1.12
N SER A 43 -25.23 9.39 1.90
CA SER A 43 -25.87 10.71 1.73
C SER A 43 -24.90 11.90 1.89
N LYS A 44 -23.79 11.71 2.61
CA LYS A 44 -22.75 12.71 2.88
C LYS A 44 -21.57 12.66 1.91
N LEU A 45 -21.55 11.74 0.94
CA LEU A 45 -20.43 11.60 -0.01
C LEU A 45 -20.09 12.90 -0.74
N ARG A 46 -21.09 13.71 -1.10
CA ARG A 46 -20.85 15.01 -1.75
C ARG A 46 -20.06 15.96 -0.85
N GLU A 47 -20.45 16.05 0.42
CA GLU A 47 -19.77 16.87 1.41
C GLU A 47 -18.35 16.34 1.65
N TYR A 48 -18.22 15.02 1.75
CA TYR A 48 -16.94 14.37 1.94
C TYR A 48 -15.95 14.64 0.79
N ILE A 49 -16.36 14.42 -0.46
CA ILE A 49 -15.54 14.71 -1.64
C ILE A 49 -15.19 16.21 -1.72
N SER A 50 -16.12 17.09 -1.38
CA SER A 50 -15.87 18.55 -1.34
C SER A 50 -14.82 18.91 -0.29
N GLY A 51 -14.86 18.27 0.88
CA GLY A 51 -13.85 18.42 1.93
C GLY A 51 -12.48 17.93 1.50
N LEU A 52 -12.41 16.73 0.89
CA LEU A 52 -11.18 16.17 0.33
C LEU A 52 -10.55 17.10 -0.72
N GLN A 53 -11.36 17.68 -1.61
CA GLN A 53 -10.87 18.64 -2.61
C GLN A 53 -10.31 19.92 -1.97
N LYS A 54 -10.91 20.41 -0.89
CA LYS A 54 -10.38 21.57 -0.13
C LYS A 54 -9.05 21.22 0.54
N ILE A 55 -8.92 20.02 1.11
CA ILE A 55 -7.66 19.52 1.68
C ILE A 55 -6.60 19.42 0.57
N ALA A 56 -6.91 18.76 -0.54
CA ALA A 56 -6.02 18.62 -1.69
C ALA A 56 -5.49 19.98 -2.20
N LYS A 57 -6.37 20.99 -2.30
CA LYS A 57 -6.00 22.35 -2.67
C LYS A 57 -5.09 23.03 -1.64
N ARG A 58 -5.33 22.83 -0.34
CA ARG A 58 -4.51 23.42 0.73
C ARG A 58 -3.07 22.90 0.71
N TYR A 59 -2.90 21.61 0.46
CA TYR A 59 -1.59 20.95 0.41
C TYR A 59 -0.93 20.97 -0.98
N ASP A 60 -1.58 21.60 -1.97
CA ASP A 60 -1.17 21.58 -3.38
C ASP A 60 -0.81 20.18 -3.88
N ILE A 61 -1.76 19.24 -3.70
CA ILE A 61 -1.55 17.82 -3.99
C ILE A 61 -2.64 17.24 -4.87
N THR A 62 -2.23 16.40 -5.82
CA THR A 62 -3.18 15.60 -6.60
C THR A 62 -3.56 14.35 -5.82
N MET A 63 -4.86 14.07 -5.73
CA MET A 63 -5.39 12.86 -5.10
C MET A 63 -6.23 12.09 -6.12
N SER A 64 -6.09 10.77 -6.13
CA SER A 64 -6.97 9.86 -6.86
C SER A 64 -8.03 9.30 -5.92
N PHE A 65 -9.27 9.23 -6.40
CA PHE A 65 -10.41 8.70 -5.64
C PHE A 65 -11.16 7.63 -6.45
N TYR A 66 -11.48 6.52 -5.82
CA TYR A 66 -12.37 5.48 -6.32
C TYR A 66 -12.94 4.71 -5.12
N GLY A 67 -14.00 3.95 -5.27
CA GLY A 67 -14.57 3.25 -4.12
C GLY A 67 -15.92 2.62 -4.36
N HIS A 68 -16.68 2.52 -3.27
CA HIS A 68 -17.98 1.87 -3.17
C HIS A 68 -18.99 2.93 -2.73
N ALA A 69 -19.51 3.70 -3.70
CA ALA A 69 -20.35 4.84 -3.40
C ALA A 69 -21.66 4.46 -2.68
N GLY A 70 -22.19 3.25 -2.90
CA GLY A 70 -23.37 2.75 -2.19
C GLY A 70 -23.12 2.63 -0.68
N ASP A 71 -21.91 2.19 -0.30
CA ASP A 71 -21.49 1.97 1.08
C ASP A 71 -20.79 3.20 1.69
N GLY A 72 -20.65 4.27 0.91
CA GLY A 72 -19.98 5.50 1.33
C GLY A 72 -18.47 5.37 1.53
N VAL A 73 -17.84 4.32 0.98
CA VAL A 73 -16.40 4.05 1.09
C VAL A 73 -15.64 4.68 -0.08
N LEU A 74 -14.56 5.41 0.23
CA LEU A 74 -13.61 5.92 -0.75
C LEU A 74 -12.17 5.47 -0.43
N HIS A 75 -11.50 4.93 -1.45
CA HIS A 75 -10.05 4.79 -1.51
C HIS A 75 -9.44 6.08 -2.02
N ILE A 76 -8.53 6.64 -1.23
CA ILE A 76 -7.95 7.97 -1.42
C ILE A 76 -6.44 7.83 -1.52
N ARG A 77 -5.87 8.25 -2.66
CA ARG A 77 -4.44 8.10 -2.93
C ARG A 77 -3.81 9.45 -3.31
N PRO A 78 -3.22 10.19 -2.36
CA PRO A 78 -2.43 11.38 -2.63
C PRO A 78 -1.10 11.02 -3.30
N ASN A 79 -0.64 11.84 -4.23
CA ASN A 79 0.66 11.67 -4.88
C ASN A 79 1.77 12.32 -4.05
N LEU A 80 2.58 11.53 -3.35
CA LEU A 80 3.68 11.97 -2.48
C LEU A 80 5.02 11.39 -2.91
N ASP A 81 6.10 12.12 -2.61
CA ASP A 81 7.48 11.60 -2.66
C ASP A 81 7.95 11.26 -1.24
N LEU A 82 7.83 10.00 -0.82
CA LEU A 82 8.21 9.59 0.54
C LEU A 82 9.72 9.54 0.78
N SER A 83 10.56 9.82 -0.22
CA SER A 83 12.01 9.98 -0.03
C SER A 83 12.37 11.39 0.47
N ASP A 84 11.43 12.35 0.37
CA ASP A 84 11.54 13.70 0.89
C ASP A 84 10.96 13.79 2.32
N PRO A 85 11.76 14.10 3.35
CA PRO A 85 11.28 14.27 4.72
C PRO A 85 10.13 15.28 4.87
N ALA A 86 10.08 16.32 4.04
CA ALA A 86 8.99 17.30 4.06
C ALA A 86 7.66 16.70 3.58
N GLU A 87 7.70 15.78 2.62
CA GLU A 87 6.52 15.06 2.13
C GLU A 87 6.09 13.95 3.10
N VAL A 88 7.01 13.40 3.90
CA VAL A 88 6.69 12.50 5.03
C VAL A 88 5.95 13.26 6.15
N GLU A 89 6.36 14.49 6.47
CA GLU A 89 5.60 15.34 7.39
C GLU A 89 4.21 15.68 6.83
N LYS A 90 4.15 15.97 5.52
CA LYS A 90 2.89 16.20 4.80
C LYS A 90 1.97 14.99 4.87
N MET A 91 2.49 13.75 4.77
CA MET A 91 1.73 12.51 4.94
C MET A 91 1.02 12.47 6.30
N ARG A 92 1.72 12.78 7.40
CA ARG A 92 1.12 12.83 8.75
C ARG A 92 0.01 13.88 8.83
N SER A 93 0.27 15.07 8.30
CA SER A 93 -0.67 16.19 8.33
C SER A 93 -1.93 15.89 7.51
N LEU A 94 -1.77 15.30 6.32
CA LEU A 94 -2.87 14.86 5.47
C LEU A 94 -3.75 13.82 6.14
N ALA A 95 -3.17 12.81 6.79
CA ALA A 95 -3.95 11.81 7.51
C ALA A 95 -4.78 12.44 8.64
N ASN A 96 -4.18 13.33 9.44
CA ASN A 96 -4.88 14.04 10.50
C ASN A 96 -6.08 14.85 9.97
N ASP A 97 -5.89 15.61 8.89
CA ASP A 97 -6.94 16.45 8.30
C ASP A 97 -8.06 15.60 7.66
N VAL A 98 -7.70 14.54 6.94
CA VAL A 98 -8.67 13.64 6.30
C VAL A 98 -9.47 12.87 7.34
N TYR A 99 -8.81 12.30 8.36
CA TYR A 99 -9.52 11.57 9.42
C TYR A 99 -10.39 12.50 10.28
N SER A 100 -9.93 13.73 10.54
CA SER A 100 -10.76 14.73 11.22
C SER A 100 -12.01 15.10 10.41
N LEU A 101 -11.89 15.22 9.09
CA LEU A 101 -13.03 15.40 8.20
C LEU A 101 -13.99 14.20 8.27
N VAL A 102 -13.47 12.96 8.20
CA VAL A 102 -14.28 11.73 8.30
C VAL A 102 -15.06 11.70 9.60
N TRP A 103 -14.42 11.95 10.74
CA TRP A 103 -15.08 11.99 12.05
C TRP A 103 -16.14 13.10 12.14
N SER A 104 -15.87 14.28 11.57
CA SER A 104 -16.85 15.39 11.53
C SER A 104 -18.13 15.02 10.78
N LEU A 105 -18.05 14.05 9.85
CA LEU A 105 -19.18 13.53 9.10
C LEU A 105 -19.80 12.29 9.75
N GLY A 106 -19.30 11.86 10.91
CA GLY A 106 -19.74 10.64 11.59
C GLY A 106 -19.25 9.35 10.94
N GLY A 107 -18.14 9.40 10.21
CA GLY A 107 -17.58 8.28 9.48
C GLY A 107 -16.54 7.43 10.25
N SER A 108 -15.96 6.45 9.54
CA SER A 108 -14.87 5.60 10.01
C SER A 108 -13.62 5.75 9.15
N ILE A 109 -12.45 5.73 9.79
CA ILE A 109 -11.14 5.78 9.12
C ILE A 109 -10.72 4.44 8.48
N SER A 110 -11.50 3.37 8.72
CA SER A 110 -11.37 2.09 8.05
C SER A 110 -12.76 1.51 7.74
N GLY A 111 -13.00 1.21 6.46
CA GLY A 111 -14.22 0.55 5.97
C GLY A 111 -14.01 -0.95 5.76
N GLU A 112 -12.94 -1.32 5.06
CA GLU A 112 -12.69 -2.69 4.58
C GLU A 112 -11.30 -3.23 4.99
N HIS A 113 -10.29 -2.37 5.14
CA HIS A 113 -8.87 -2.75 5.17
C HIS A 113 -8.29 -2.89 6.59
N ALA A 114 -9.09 -2.67 7.63
CA ALA A 114 -8.68 -2.57 9.03
C ALA A 114 -7.56 -1.52 9.28
N GLU A 115 -7.06 -1.49 10.50
CA GLU A 115 -6.19 -0.41 10.99
C GLU A 115 -4.70 -0.69 10.75
N GLY A 116 -4.28 -1.93 11.01
CA GLY A 116 -2.88 -2.35 10.87
C GLY A 116 -1.91 -1.49 11.69
N LEU A 117 -0.74 -1.19 11.13
CA LEU A 117 0.19 -0.20 11.70
C LEU A 117 -0.16 1.23 11.29
N VAL A 118 -0.54 1.41 10.03
CA VAL A 118 -0.67 2.73 9.41
C VAL A 118 -1.75 3.60 10.05
N ARG A 119 -2.81 2.99 10.61
CA ARG A 119 -3.88 3.70 11.33
C ARG A 119 -3.82 3.53 12.85
N ALA A 120 -2.85 2.77 13.38
CA ALA A 120 -2.81 2.38 14.80
C ALA A 120 -2.86 3.59 15.75
N ALA A 121 -2.11 4.65 15.42
CA ALA A 121 -2.09 5.90 16.19
C ALA A 121 -3.46 6.62 16.28
N PHE A 122 -4.40 6.30 15.40
CA PHE A 122 -5.71 6.96 15.31
C PHE A 122 -6.85 6.14 15.93
N VAL A 123 -6.61 4.87 16.26
CA VAL A 123 -7.64 3.94 16.76
C VAL A 123 -8.29 4.46 18.03
N ARG A 124 -7.47 4.92 18.99
CA ARG A 124 -7.98 5.50 20.24
C ARG A 124 -8.90 6.70 20.00
N LYS A 125 -8.59 7.55 19.03
CA LYS A 125 -9.41 8.71 18.67
C LYS A 125 -10.69 8.30 17.93
N GLN A 126 -10.65 7.26 17.09
CA GLN A 126 -11.81 6.72 16.37
C GLN A 126 -12.85 6.13 17.32
N CYS A 127 -12.43 5.31 18.29
CA CYS A 127 -13.35 4.54 19.13
C CYS A 127 -13.55 5.12 20.55
N GLY A 128 -12.75 6.11 20.95
CA GLY A 128 -12.77 6.69 22.28
C GLY A 128 -12.00 5.87 23.32
N ASP A 129 -11.73 6.50 24.47
CA ASP A 129 -10.89 5.93 25.52
C ASP A 129 -11.45 4.62 26.08
N GLU A 130 -12.75 4.57 26.39
CA GLU A 130 -13.36 3.39 27.01
C GLU A 130 -13.26 2.14 26.12
N PHE A 131 -13.54 2.29 24.83
CA PHE A 131 -13.46 1.18 23.88
C PHE A 131 -12.01 0.78 23.60
N TYR A 132 -11.12 1.76 23.47
CA TYR A 132 -9.69 1.49 23.30
C TYR A 132 -9.11 0.70 24.48
N GLU A 133 -9.45 1.06 25.72
CA GLU A 133 -9.03 0.31 26.91
C GLU A 133 -9.62 -1.10 26.95
N LEU A 134 -10.83 -1.30 26.44
CA LEU A 134 -11.40 -2.64 26.28
C LEU A 134 -10.59 -3.47 25.27
N LEU A 135 -10.20 -2.89 24.13
CA LEU A 135 -9.33 -3.57 23.15
C LEU A 135 -7.98 -3.97 23.77
N CYS A 136 -7.37 -3.08 24.57
CA CYS A 136 -6.16 -3.38 25.33
C CYS A 136 -6.33 -4.57 26.29
N LYS A 137 -7.43 -4.60 27.04
CA LYS A 137 -7.73 -5.72 27.95
C LYS A 137 -7.92 -7.04 27.19
N ILE A 138 -8.67 -7.02 26.09
CA ILE A 138 -8.86 -8.20 25.23
C ILE A 138 -7.50 -8.69 24.73
N LYS A 139 -6.66 -7.79 24.20
CA LYS A 139 -5.32 -8.13 23.73
C LYS A 139 -4.49 -8.80 24.82
N ASN A 140 -4.48 -8.25 26.03
CA ASN A 140 -3.70 -8.77 27.15
C ASN A 140 -4.21 -10.12 27.69
N VAL A 141 -5.50 -10.43 27.54
CA VAL A 141 -6.05 -11.75 27.92
C VAL A 141 -5.53 -12.85 26.99
N PHE A 142 -5.46 -12.58 25.68
CA PHE A 142 -5.06 -13.58 24.69
C PHE A 142 -3.57 -13.57 24.33
N ASP A 143 -2.87 -12.47 24.58
CA ASP A 143 -1.45 -12.30 24.27
C ASP A 143 -0.74 -11.42 25.32
N PRO A 144 -0.61 -11.92 26.57
CA PRO A 144 -0.01 -11.16 27.67
C PRO A 144 1.47 -10.81 27.42
N ASP A 145 2.19 -11.63 26.65
CA ASP A 145 3.60 -11.43 26.30
C ASP A 145 3.78 -10.56 25.04
N GLY A 146 2.69 -10.18 24.36
CA GLY A 146 2.74 -9.30 23.19
C GLY A 146 3.39 -9.91 21.94
N LEU A 147 3.37 -11.24 21.79
CA LEU A 147 4.02 -11.95 20.68
C LEU A 147 3.20 -11.94 19.39
N LEU A 148 1.87 -11.85 19.51
CA LEU A 148 0.96 -11.91 18.37
C LEU A 148 0.82 -10.53 17.70
N ASN A 149 1.68 -10.26 16.72
CA ASN A 149 1.58 -9.10 15.84
C ASN A 149 1.68 -7.73 16.56
N PRO A 150 2.78 -7.49 17.32
CA PRO A 150 2.90 -6.33 18.20
C PRO A 150 2.78 -4.99 17.48
N GLY A 151 2.20 -4.01 18.17
CA GLY A 151 2.06 -2.63 17.71
C GLY A 151 1.03 -2.39 16.60
N LYS A 152 0.37 -3.44 16.08
CA LYS A 152 -0.73 -3.31 15.13
C LYS A 152 -2.05 -3.10 15.88
N ILE A 153 -2.92 -2.21 15.39
CA ILE A 153 -4.22 -1.79 15.99
C ILE A 153 -4.05 -1.04 17.32
N ILE A 154 -3.34 -1.62 18.28
CA ILE A 154 -3.05 -1.04 19.59
C ILE A 154 -1.60 -0.54 19.56
N ASN A 155 -1.44 0.77 19.58
CA ASN A 155 -0.13 1.41 19.57
C ASN A 155 -0.22 2.82 20.17
N THR A 156 0.70 3.14 21.08
CA THR A 156 0.80 4.46 21.73
C THR A 156 1.76 5.41 21.02
N ASP A 157 2.51 4.91 20.03
CA ASP A 157 3.42 5.70 19.21
C ASP A 157 2.64 6.52 18.17
N ALA A 158 2.52 7.83 18.41
CA ALA A 158 1.81 8.75 17.53
C ALA A 158 2.43 8.84 16.12
N ASP A 159 3.71 8.49 15.97
CA ASP A 159 4.46 8.57 14.72
C ASP A 159 4.61 7.23 14.00
N VAL A 160 3.97 6.15 14.50
CA VAL A 160 4.12 4.80 13.93
C VAL A 160 3.86 4.74 12.42
N MET A 161 2.95 5.57 11.89
CA MET A 161 2.58 5.57 10.48
C MET A 161 3.71 6.03 9.54
N VAL A 162 4.69 6.79 10.04
CA VAL A 162 5.81 7.33 9.26
C VAL A 162 7.14 6.63 9.56
N LYS A 163 7.13 5.54 10.34
CA LYS A 163 8.32 4.75 10.66
C LYS A 163 8.47 3.57 9.70
N ASN A 164 9.72 3.16 9.44
CA ASN A 164 10.05 2.03 8.58
C ASN A 164 9.46 2.16 7.16
N LEU A 165 9.41 3.39 6.64
CA LEU A 165 8.96 3.62 5.27
C LEU A 165 9.99 3.03 4.32
N ARG A 166 9.53 2.33 3.27
CA ARG A 166 10.42 1.74 2.26
C ARG A 166 11.40 2.76 1.66
N ALA A 167 10.96 4.01 1.52
CA ALA A 167 11.74 5.11 0.97
C ALA A 167 12.82 5.67 1.91
N GLU A 168 12.85 5.26 3.19
CA GLU A 168 13.92 5.61 4.13
C GLU A 168 15.28 5.06 3.67
N HIS A 169 15.27 3.89 3.01
CA HIS A 169 16.46 3.28 2.46
C HIS A 169 16.75 3.83 1.06
N LYS A 170 17.83 4.60 0.94
CA LYS A 170 18.23 5.23 -0.33
C LYS A 170 18.93 4.22 -1.25
N PHE A 171 18.62 4.32 -2.54
CA PHE A 171 19.31 3.56 -3.57
C PHE A 171 20.79 3.97 -3.64
N LEU A 172 21.67 2.98 -3.69
CA LEU A 172 23.10 3.16 -3.88
C LEU A 172 23.39 3.47 -5.36
N PRO A 173 24.01 4.62 -5.71
CA PRO A 173 24.22 5.04 -7.10
C PRO A 173 24.95 4.02 -7.99
N GLU A 174 25.82 3.21 -7.41
CA GLU A 174 26.54 2.14 -8.09
C GLU A 174 25.66 0.92 -8.40
N ARG A 175 24.62 0.64 -7.59
CA ARG A 175 23.73 -0.52 -7.75
C ARG A 175 22.53 -0.26 -8.67
N ILE A 176 22.34 0.99 -9.11
CA ILE A 176 21.36 1.38 -10.13
C ILE A 176 21.97 1.53 -11.53
N LYS A 177 23.30 1.39 -11.66
CA LYS A 177 23.97 1.37 -12.97
C LYS A 177 23.79 0.00 -13.62
N THR A 178 23.44 0.00 -14.90
CA THR A 178 23.19 -1.23 -15.66
C THR A 178 23.60 -1.03 -17.11
N ASP A 179 24.09 -2.11 -17.74
CA ASP A 179 24.37 -2.15 -19.17
C ASP A 179 23.09 -2.32 -20.02
N LEU A 180 21.94 -2.52 -19.36
CA LEU A 180 20.63 -2.60 -20.02
C LEU A 180 20.15 -1.20 -20.44
N LEU A 181 19.29 -1.16 -21.47
CA LEU A 181 18.71 0.06 -22.03
C LEU A 181 17.60 0.64 -21.13
N PHE A 182 17.96 1.08 -19.93
CA PHE A 182 17.09 1.88 -19.07
C PHE A 182 17.40 3.37 -19.25
N GLY A 183 16.35 4.19 -19.32
CA GLY A 183 16.46 5.63 -19.18
C GLY A 183 16.96 6.04 -17.79
N LYS A 184 17.28 7.32 -17.63
CA LYS A 184 17.69 7.86 -16.33
C LYS A 184 16.64 7.56 -15.26
N ASP A 185 17.08 6.96 -14.15
CA ASP A 185 16.26 6.56 -12.99
C ASP A 185 15.13 5.53 -13.30
N GLU A 186 15.02 5.03 -14.53
CA GLU A 186 13.92 4.14 -14.94
C GLU A 186 13.95 2.82 -14.16
N LEU A 187 15.12 2.21 -14.00
CA LEU A 187 15.28 0.98 -13.23
C LEU A 187 14.81 1.14 -11.77
N ARG A 188 15.12 2.28 -11.15
CA ARG A 188 14.66 2.60 -9.79
C ARG A 188 13.14 2.69 -9.77
N PHE A 189 12.55 3.45 -10.68
CA PHE A 189 11.09 3.63 -10.74
C PHE A 189 10.36 2.29 -10.94
N GLU A 190 10.89 1.38 -11.77
CA GLU A 190 10.32 0.05 -11.96
C GLU A 190 10.31 -0.79 -10.67
N LEU A 191 11.33 -0.66 -9.84
CA LEU A 191 11.39 -1.38 -8.56
C LEU A 191 10.47 -0.80 -7.49
N GLU A 192 10.26 0.51 -7.55
CA GLU A 192 9.34 1.25 -6.68
C GLU A 192 7.87 0.99 -7.05
N GLN A 193 7.55 0.47 -8.25
CA GLN A 193 6.18 0.10 -8.66
C GLN A 193 5.53 -0.98 -7.78
N CYS A 194 6.32 -1.84 -7.11
CA CYS A 194 5.77 -2.82 -6.18
C CYS A 194 5.27 -2.14 -4.91
N TYR A 195 3.97 -1.84 -4.86
CA TYR A 195 3.31 -1.21 -3.70
C TYR A 195 2.71 -2.22 -2.71
N GLY A 196 2.84 -3.54 -2.96
CA GLY A 196 2.50 -4.56 -1.97
C GLY A 196 1.04 -5.06 -1.99
N CYS A 197 0.27 -4.80 -3.05
CA CYS A 197 -1.15 -5.21 -3.16
C CYS A 197 -1.45 -6.71 -3.17
N GLY A 198 -0.43 -7.58 -3.19
CA GLY A 198 -0.66 -9.02 -3.15
C GLY A 198 -1.28 -9.65 -4.41
N LEU A 199 -1.57 -8.91 -5.48
CA LEU A 199 -2.07 -9.48 -6.75
C LEU A 199 -1.16 -10.60 -7.29
N CYS A 200 0.14 -10.51 -7.01
CA CYS A 200 1.11 -11.54 -7.38
C CYS A 200 0.92 -12.88 -6.65
N LEU A 201 0.13 -12.91 -5.59
CA LEU A 201 -0.23 -14.09 -4.79
C LEU A 201 -1.62 -14.66 -5.18
N SER A 202 -2.25 -14.12 -6.22
CA SER A 202 -3.55 -14.61 -6.67
C SER A 202 -3.46 -15.99 -7.34
N ARG A 203 -4.39 -16.86 -6.96
CA ARG A 203 -4.62 -18.19 -7.53
C ARG A 203 -5.78 -18.21 -8.55
N GLU A 204 -6.32 -17.05 -8.90
CA GLU A 204 -7.37 -16.93 -9.92
C GLU A 204 -6.86 -17.40 -11.29
N ARG A 205 -7.70 -18.15 -12.02
CA ARG A 205 -7.30 -18.83 -13.25
C ARG A 205 -7.06 -17.86 -14.42
N ASP A 206 -7.81 -16.78 -14.46
CA ASP A 206 -7.83 -15.75 -15.49
C ASP A 206 -6.77 -14.67 -15.31
N LEU A 207 -6.23 -14.52 -14.09
CA LEU A 207 -5.10 -13.64 -13.86
C LEU A 207 -3.81 -14.33 -14.31
N ARG A 208 -3.05 -13.70 -15.22
CA ARG A 208 -1.71 -14.18 -15.60
C ARG A 208 -0.72 -13.76 -14.51
N MET A 209 -0.15 -14.74 -13.79
CA MET A 209 0.79 -14.51 -12.70
C MET A 209 1.76 -15.69 -12.54
N CYS A 210 2.70 -15.62 -11.57
CA CYS A 210 3.76 -16.63 -11.42
C CYS A 210 3.20 -18.07 -11.25
N PRO A 211 3.54 -19.00 -12.16
CA PRO A 211 3.08 -20.39 -12.07
C PRO A 211 3.75 -21.16 -10.92
N VAL A 212 4.98 -20.80 -10.55
CA VAL A 212 5.71 -21.47 -9.46
C VAL A 212 5.05 -21.18 -8.11
N PHE A 213 4.73 -19.91 -7.82
CA PHE A 213 3.92 -19.57 -6.63
C PHE A 213 2.58 -20.32 -6.61
N ARG A 214 1.90 -20.45 -7.75
CA ARG A 214 0.62 -21.16 -7.83
C ARG A 214 0.75 -22.65 -7.54
N SER A 215 1.85 -23.25 -7.97
CA SER A 215 2.13 -24.68 -7.76
C SER A 215 2.54 -24.98 -6.32
N LEU A 216 3.39 -24.14 -5.72
CA LEU A 216 4.02 -24.42 -4.42
C LEU A 216 3.31 -23.72 -3.25
N GLY A 217 2.68 -22.57 -3.51
CA GLY A 217 2.15 -21.70 -2.46
C GLY A 217 3.22 -20.89 -1.72
N GLU A 218 4.47 -20.92 -2.16
CA GLU A 218 5.59 -20.23 -1.52
C GLU A 218 5.76 -18.81 -2.07
N GLU A 219 5.61 -17.81 -1.21
CA GLU A 219 5.70 -16.39 -1.56
C GLU A 219 7.05 -16.01 -2.19
N LEU A 220 8.13 -16.72 -1.86
CA LEU A 220 9.45 -16.56 -2.50
C LEU A 220 9.40 -16.73 -4.03
N GLY A 221 8.47 -17.56 -4.54
CA GLY A 221 8.26 -17.71 -5.98
C GLY A 221 7.50 -16.54 -6.62
N GLY A 222 6.83 -15.71 -5.84
CA GLY A 222 5.98 -14.60 -6.29
C GLY A 222 6.77 -13.45 -6.92
N ALA A 223 6.10 -12.62 -7.72
CA ALA A 223 6.72 -11.46 -8.36
C ALA A 223 7.21 -10.42 -7.33
N ARG A 224 6.46 -10.21 -6.24
CA ARG A 224 6.85 -9.28 -5.17
C ARG A 224 8.14 -9.67 -4.45
N ALA A 225 8.42 -10.96 -4.30
CA ALA A 225 9.66 -11.42 -3.68
C ALA A 225 10.87 -10.95 -4.51
N LYS A 226 10.78 -11.07 -5.84
CA LYS A 226 11.82 -10.62 -6.77
C LYS A 226 12.04 -9.11 -6.71
N ALA A 227 10.95 -8.34 -6.73
CA ALA A 227 11.02 -6.88 -6.60
C ALA A 227 11.64 -6.45 -5.27
N ASN A 228 11.28 -7.11 -4.17
CA ASN A 228 11.79 -6.79 -2.84
C ASN A 228 13.26 -7.18 -2.65
N ILE A 229 13.66 -8.39 -3.04
CA ILE A 229 15.06 -8.85 -2.92
C ILE A 229 16.00 -7.95 -3.73
N LEU A 230 15.61 -7.61 -4.97
CA LEU A 230 16.38 -6.68 -5.79
C LEU A 230 16.40 -5.27 -5.17
N GLY A 231 15.29 -4.80 -4.61
CA GLY A 231 15.22 -3.53 -3.89
C GLY A 231 16.11 -3.48 -2.64
N PHE A 232 16.15 -4.55 -1.84
CA PHE A 232 17.00 -4.64 -0.66
C PHE A 232 18.48 -4.64 -1.02
N TRP A 233 18.86 -5.34 -2.08
CA TRP A 233 20.23 -5.24 -2.60
C TRP A 233 20.54 -3.82 -3.09
N MET A 234 19.68 -3.20 -3.89
CA MET A 234 19.96 -1.85 -4.41
C MET A 234 20.04 -0.76 -3.32
N THR A 235 19.46 -1.00 -2.15
CA THR A 235 19.48 -0.08 -1.02
C THR A 235 20.51 -0.44 0.07
N GLY A 236 21.34 -1.46 -0.16
CA GLY A 236 22.39 -1.86 0.79
C GLY A 236 21.90 -2.68 1.98
N GLN A 237 20.62 -3.07 2.01
CA GLN A 237 20.06 -3.92 3.06
C GLN A 237 20.46 -5.39 2.89
N LEU A 238 20.80 -5.79 1.67
CA LEU A 238 21.49 -7.05 1.37
C LEU A 238 22.85 -6.74 0.72
N ASP A 239 23.85 -7.55 1.05
CA ASP A 239 25.19 -7.50 0.48
C ASP A 239 25.44 -8.68 -0.48
N GLU A 240 26.63 -8.72 -1.07
CA GLU A 240 27.02 -9.73 -2.05
C GLU A 240 27.06 -11.15 -1.46
N LYS A 241 27.33 -11.30 -0.15
CA LYS A 241 27.37 -12.60 0.52
C LYS A 241 25.97 -13.18 0.67
N ASP A 242 24.95 -12.33 0.83
CA ASP A 242 23.56 -12.79 0.87
C ASP A 242 23.17 -13.49 -0.44
N PHE A 243 23.74 -13.05 -1.57
CA PHE A 243 23.51 -13.65 -2.89
C PHE A 243 24.26 -14.97 -3.09
N GLU A 244 25.26 -15.25 -2.28
CA GLU A 244 25.99 -16.52 -2.25
C GLU A 244 25.32 -17.55 -1.33
N SER A 245 24.29 -17.14 -0.57
CA SER A 245 23.63 -17.98 0.41
C SER A 245 22.82 -19.13 -0.22
N ALA A 246 22.66 -20.21 0.54
CA ALA A 246 21.80 -21.32 0.15
C ALA A 246 20.34 -20.88 -0.02
N ASP A 247 19.88 -19.88 0.73
CA ASP A 247 18.52 -19.36 0.64
C ASP A 247 18.30 -18.51 -0.61
N PHE A 248 19.30 -17.72 -1.01
CA PHE A 248 19.22 -17.02 -2.29
C PHE A 248 19.23 -17.97 -3.48
N LYS A 249 20.01 -19.06 -3.41
CA LYS A 249 19.96 -20.13 -4.42
C LYS A 249 18.56 -20.73 -4.55
N LYS A 250 17.90 -21.06 -3.42
CA LYS A 250 16.50 -21.53 -3.44
C LYS A 250 15.59 -20.53 -4.14
N PHE A 251 15.74 -19.25 -3.85
CA PHE A 251 14.96 -18.19 -4.51
C PHE A 251 15.17 -18.16 -6.03
N LEU A 252 16.41 -18.29 -6.51
CA LEU A 252 16.71 -18.36 -7.94
C LEU A 252 16.08 -19.58 -8.61
N ASP A 253 16.12 -20.74 -7.94
CA ASP A 253 15.55 -22.00 -8.44
C ASP A 253 14.02 -21.92 -8.65
N LEU A 254 13.34 -20.96 -7.99
CA LEU A 254 11.90 -20.71 -8.15
C LEU A 254 11.55 -19.87 -9.40
N CYS A 255 12.54 -19.31 -10.12
CA CYS A 255 12.29 -18.47 -11.30
C CYS A 255 12.52 -19.21 -12.62
N VAL A 256 11.43 -19.67 -13.25
CA VAL A 256 11.46 -20.35 -14.57
C VAL A 256 11.38 -19.42 -15.79
N SER A 257 11.58 -18.11 -15.60
CA SER A 257 11.62 -17.11 -16.70
C SER A 257 10.43 -17.12 -17.69
N CYS A 258 9.25 -17.59 -17.27
CA CYS A 258 8.04 -17.69 -18.11
C CYS A 258 7.40 -16.35 -18.49
N LYS A 259 7.85 -15.24 -17.90
CA LYS A 259 7.30 -13.88 -18.07
C LYS A 259 5.80 -13.74 -17.74
N ALA A 260 5.21 -14.67 -16.98
CA ALA A 260 3.80 -14.57 -16.62
C ALA A 260 3.49 -13.37 -15.70
N CYS A 261 4.49 -12.88 -14.97
CA CYS A 261 4.38 -11.69 -14.13
C CYS A 261 4.75 -10.38 -14.82
N SER A 262 5.06 -10.37 -16.13
CA SER A 262 5.23 -9.13 -16.88
C SER A 262 3.86 -8.61 -17.30
N LEU A 263 3.49 -7.42 -16.82
CA LEU A 263 2.23 -6.72 -17.14
C LEU A 263 2.38 -5.74 -18.30
#